data_AF-A0AA86MPY2-F1
#
_entry.id   AF-A0AA86MPY2-F1
#
_cell.length_a   1.000
_cell.length_b   1.000
_cell.length_c   1.000
_cell.angle_alpha   90.00
_cell.angle_beta   90.00
_cell.angle_gamma   90.00
#
_symmetry.space_group_name_H-M   'P 1'
#
loop_
_entity.id
_entity.type
_entity.pdbx_description
1 polymer ?
#
loop_
_entity_poly.entity_id
_entity_poly.type
_entity_poly.pdbx_seq_one_letter_code
_entity_poly.pdbx_strand_id
1 'polypeptide(L)'
;MQTEFTLEENIKLIKEYVKDNFIDKGMCADICIHDKSDGNPHAHVMLTMRKIDEQGKFLPKAEKQYLCRNDKGDEKYLRSNDLKKIEILKKYISVDIRMIIKS
;
A
#
# COMPACT_ATOMS: atom_id res chain seq x y z
N MET A 1 -6.96 -0.63 25.67
CA MET A 1 -8.22 -1.39 25.65
C MET A 1 -9.05 -0.90 26.80
N GLN A 2 -10.36 -1.02 26.68
CA GLN A 2 -11.27 -0.50 27.69
C GLN A 2 -11.27 -1.43 28.90
N THR A 3 -11.08 -0.88 30.09
CA THR A 3 -11.00 -1.65 31.34
C THR A 3 -12.39 -2.03 31.87
N GLU A 4 -13.42 -1.34 31.39
CA GLU A 4 -14.83 -1.63 31.63
C GLU A 4 -15.38 -2.79 30.77
N PHE A 5 -14.62 -3.27 29.79
CA PHE A 5 -15.02 -4.38 28.91
C PHE A 5 -14.34 -5.69 29.31
N THR A 6 -15.05 -6.78 29.10
CA THR A 6 -14.47 -8.13 29.15
C THR A 6 -13.39 -8.30 28.07
N LEU A 7 -12.52 -9.29 28.25
CA LEU A 7 -11.52 -9.64 27.24
C LEU A 7 -12.16 -10.00 25.90
N GLU A 8 -13.30 -10.71 25.92
CA GLU A 8 -14.03 -11.08 24.69
C GLU A 8 -14.60 -9.87 23.95
N GLU A 9 -15.19 -8.91 24.67
CA GLU A 9 -15.67 -7.66 24.09
C GLU A 9 -14.54 -6.85 23.47
N ASN A 10 -13.41 -6.74 24.17
CA ASN A 10 -12.22 -6.06 23.65
C ASN A 10 -11.65 -6.77 22.42
N ILE A 11 -11.60 -8.11 22.40
CA ILE A 11 -11.18 -8.91 21.24
C ILE A 11 -12.12 -8.68 20.06
N LYS A 12 -13.43 -8.67 20.29
CA LYS A 12 -14.42 -8.41 19.24
C LYS A 12 -14.24 -7.01 18.66
N LEU A 13 -14.16 -6.00 19.52
CA LEU A 13 -14.00 -4.60 19.13
C LEU A 13 -12.76 -4.39 18.27
N ILE A 14 -11.59 -4.90 18.70
CA ILE A 14 -10.37 -4.71 17.93
C ILE A 14 -10.38 -5.47 16.62
N LYS A 15 -10.98 -6.67 16.56
CA LYS A 15 -11.11 -7.44 15.31
C LYS A 15 -11.99 -6.70 14.31
N GLU A 16 -13.13 -6.18 14.73
CA GLU A 16 -14.02 -5.39 13.88
C GLU A 16 -13.32 -4.11 13.38
N TYR A 17 -12.70 -3.37 14.30
CA TYR A 17 -11.93 -2.18 13.95
C TYR A 17 -10.82 -2.46 12.94
N VAL A 18 -10.01 -3.50 13.17
CA VAL A 18 -8.89 -3.87 12.29
C VAL A 18 -9.38 -4.35 10.94
N LYS A 19 -10.49 -5.11 10.92
CA LYS A 19 -11.10 -5.59 9.69
C LYS A 19 -11.53 -4.43 8.80
N ASP A 20 -12.38 -3.55 9.32
CA ASP A 20 -13.00 -2.47 8.55
C ASP A 20 -11.98 -1.42 8.09
N ASN A 21 -10.97 -1.16 8.93
CA ASN A 21 -10.00 -0.10 8.65
C ASN A 21 -8.80 -0.54 7.81
N PHE A 22 -8.43 -1.83 7.84
CA PHE A 22 -7.20 -2.32 7.22
C PHE A 22 -7.43 -3.55 6.33
N ILE A 23 -8.04 -4.61 6.86
CA ILE A 23 -8.16 -5.88 6.13
C ILE A 23 -9.03 -5.73 4.88
N ASP A 24 -10.19 -5.09 5.02
CA ASP A 24 -11.12 -4.83 3.89
C ASP A 24 -10.51 -3.87 2.85
N LYS A 25 -9.43 -3.15 3.22
CA LYS A 25 -8.67 -2.30 2.31
C LYS A 25 -7.47 -3.02 1.68
N GLY A 26 -7.38 -4.35 1.86
CA GLY A 26 -6.38 -5.23 1.27
C GLY A 26 -5.08 -5.36 2.07
N MET A 27 -5.05 -4.96 3.35
CA MET A 27 -3.84 -5.11 4.19
C MET A 27 -3.92 -6.41 5.01
N CYS A 28 -2.77 -7.03 5.28
CA CYS A 28 -2.71 -8.04 6.33
C CYS A 28 -2.45 -7.37 7.67
N ALA A 29 -3.09 -7.88 8.72
CA ALA A 29 -2.93 -7.40 10.08
C ALA A 29 -2.62 -8.56 11.02
N ASP A 30 -1.66 -8.36 11.91
CA ASP A 30 -1.37 -9.23 13.04
C ASP A 30 -1.67 -8.48 14.34
N ILE A 31 -2.38 -9.11 15.27
CA ILE A 31 -2.89 -8.48 16.50
C ILE A 31 -2.33 -9.21 17.70
N CYS A 32 -1.56 -8.50 18.52
CA CYS A 32 -1.07 -8.98 19.82
C CYS A 32 -1.74 -8.21 20.94
N ILE A 33 -2.31 -8.91 21.92
CA ILE A 33 -2.99 -8.30 23.07
C ILE A 33 -2.12 -8.53 24.31
N HIS A 34 -1.87 -7.46 25.06
CA HIS A 34 -1.17 -7.49 26.34
C HIS A 34 -2.12 -7.07 27.45
N ASP A 35 -2.21 -7.90 28.48
CA ASP A 35 -2.81 -7.54 29.76
C ASP A 35 -1.86 -8.03 30.87
N LYS A 36 -1.24 -7.07 31.57
CA LYS A 36 -0.29 -7.34 32.66
C LYS A 36 -0.94 -7.18 34.03
N SER A 37 -2.25 -6.99 34.09
CA SER A 37 -2.99 -6.64 35.32
C SER A 37 -2.47 -5.36 36.00
N ASP A 38 -1.85 -4.46 35.23
CA ASP A 38 -1.32 -3.17 35.67
C ASP A 38 -2.32 -2.01 35.45
N GLY A 39 -3.55 -2.35 35.05
CA GLY A 39 -4.60 -1.40 34.72
C GLY A 39 -4.51 -0.81 33.31
N ASN A 40 -3.59 -1.29 32.45
CA ASN A 40 -3.41 -0.80 31.09
C ASN A 40 -3.37 -1.92 30.04
N PRO A 41 -4.49 -2.62 29.81
CA PRO A 41 -4.58 -3.58 28.72
C PRO A 41 -4.45 -2.85 27.39
N HIS A 42 -3.63 -3.36 26.48
CA HIS A 42 -3.39 -2.73 25.18
C HIS A 42 -3.16 -3.77 24.09
N ALA A 43 -3.22 -3.32 22.84
CA ALA A 43 -2.95 -4.16 21.69
C ALA A 43 -1.96 -3.50 20.75
N HIS A 44 -1.14 -4.33 20.12
CA HIS A 44 -0.32 -3.96 18.99
C HIS A 44 -0.96 -4.52 17.72
N VAL A 45 -1.10 -3.68 16.70
CA VAL A 45 -1.56 -4.08 15.37
C VAL A 45 -0.41 -3.85 14.39
N MET A 46 0.19 -4.93 13.90
CA MET A 46 1.21 -4.86 12.86
C MET A 46 0.54 -5.02 11.50
N LEU A 47 0.86 -4.12 10.57
CA LEU A 47 0.24 -4.08 9.24
C LEU A 47 1.28 -4.27 8.14
N THR A 48 0.87 -4.87 7.02
CA THR A 48 1.70 -4.86 5.80
C THR A 48 1.77 -3.45 5.21
N MET A 49 2.95 -3.03 4.75
CA MET A 49 3.11 -1.72 4.10
C MET A 49 2.51 -1.64 2.68
N ARG A 50 2.08 -2.78 2.12
CA ARG A 50 1.52 -2.89 0.78
C ARG A 50 0.21 -3.65 0.87
N LYS A 51 -0.76 -3.22 0.07
CA LYS A 51 -2.02 -3.93 -0.14
C LYS A 51 -1.78 -5.18 -0.97
N ILE A 52 -2.66 -6.15 -0.85
CA ILE A 52 -2.72 -7.38 -1.65
C ILE A 52 -3.88 -7.27 -2.64
N ASP A 53 -3.67 -7.68 -3.88
CA ASP A 53 -4.71 -7.78 -4.91
C ASP A 53 -5.52 -9.09 -4.81
N GLU A 54 -6.58 -9.21 -5.61
CA GLU A 54 -7.45 -10.39 -5.65
C GLU A 54 -6.71 -11.68 -6.04
N GLN A 55 -5.52 -11.56 -6.64
CA GLN A 55 -4.65 -12.66 -7.04
C GLN A 55 -3.61 -13.01 -5.96
N GLY A 56 -3.67 -12.37 -4.79
CA GLY A 56 -2.77 -12.64 -3.67
C GLY A 56 -1.39 -12.00 -3.81
N LYS A 57 -1.21 -11.02 -4.71
CA LYS A 57 0.07 -10.33 -4.91
C LYS A 57 0.10 -8.97 -4.22
N PHE A 58 1.24 -8.65 -3.61
CA PHE A 58 1.47 -7.31 -3.07
C PHE A 58 1.54 -6.27 -4.19
N LEU A 59 0.73 -5.22 -4.06
CA LEU A 59 0.76 -4.06 -4.93
C LEU A 59 2.09 -3.29 -4.80
N PRO A 60 2.49 -2.52 -5.83
CA PRO A 60 3.68 -1.67 -5.76
C PRO A 60 3.62 -0.70 -4.56
N LYS A 61 4.77 -0.48 -3.90
CA LYS A 61 4.89 0.49 -2.80
C LYS A 61 4.63 1.93 -3.24
N ALA A 62 4.97 2.24 -4.49
CA ALA A 62 4.81 3.57 -5.08
C ALA A 62 4.57 3.43 -6.58
N GLU A 63 3.78 4.34 -7.15
CA GLU A 63 3.64 4.46 -8.59
C GLU A 63 4.78 5.29 -9.17
N LYS A 64 5.54 4.68 -10.09
CA LYS A 64 6.58 5.38 -10.86
C LYS A 64 6.02 5.76 -12.21
N GLN A 65 6.07 7.05 -12.50
CA GLN A 65 5.80 7.60 -13.83
C GLN A 65 7.06 8.26 -14.36
N TYR A 66 7.21 8.20 -15.67
CA TYR A 66 8.32 8.77 -16.40
C TYR A 66 7.75 9.82 -17.34
N LEU A 67 8.20 11.06 -17.21
CA LEU A 67 7.93 12.06 -18.23
C LEU A 67 8.91 11.81 -19.38
N CYS A 68 8.38 11.52 -20.55
CA CYS A 68 9.16 11.21 -21.75
C CYS A 68 8.85 12.23 -22.84
N ARG A 69 9.89 12.80 -23.43
CA ARG A 69 9.79 13.74 -24.56
C ARG A 69 10.32 13.09 -25.83
N ASN A 70 9.63 13.27 -26.96
CA ASN A 70 10.10 12.78 -28.27
C ASN A 70 10.91 13.84 -29.03
N ASP A 71 11.43 13.47 -30.20
CA ASP A 71 12.21 14.37 -31.08
C ASP A 71 11.41 15.60 -31.57
N LYS A 72 10.07 15.53 -31.55
CA LYS A 72 9.18 16.63 -31.95
C LYS A 72 8.87 17.57 -30.79
N GLY A 73 9.33 17.26 -29.57
CA GLY A 73 9.04 18.02 -28.36
C GLY A 73 7.76 17.61 -27.63
N ASP A 74 7.03 16.59 -28.12
CA ASP A 74 5.81 16.12 -27.45
C ASP A 74 6.15 15.36 -26.17
N GLU A 75 5.44 15.69 -25.09
CA GLU A 75 5.63 15.07 -23.78
C GLU A 75 4.52 14.07 -23.45
N LYS A 76 4.90 12.99 -22.77
CA LYS A 76 3.96 11.98 -22.29
C LYS A 76 4.43 11.33 -20.99
N TYR A 77 3.50 11.16 -20.05
CA TYR A 77 3.73 10.31 -18.88
C TYR A 77 3.56 8.84 -19.23
N LEU A 78 4.58 8.04 -18.92
CA LEU A 78 4.61 6.61 -19.15
C LEU A 78 4.86 5.86 -17.84
N ARG A 79 4.27 4.67 -17.69
CA ARG A 79 4.59 3.77 -16.58
C ARG A 79 5.78 2.89 -16.96
N SER A 80 6.42 2.26 -15.98
CA SER A 80 7.54 1.34 -16.21
C SER A 80 7.18 0.21 -17.20
N ASN A 81 5.94 -0.29 -17.18
CA ASN A 81 5.48 -1.32 -18.13
C ASN A 81 5.31 -0.81 -19.56
N ASP A 82 4.96 0.48 -19.74
CA ASP A 82 4.83 1.08 -21.07
C ASP A 82 6.19 1.26 -21.73
N LEU A 83 7.21 1.63 -20.93
CA LEU A 83 8.60 1.74 -21.40
C LEU A 83 9.19 0.43 -21.92
N LYS A 84 8.66 -0.73 -21.51
CA LYS A 84 9.12 -2.03 -22.03
C LYS A 84 8.62 -2.33 -23.45
N LYS A 85 7.64 -1.56 -23.95
CA LYS A 85 7.10 -1.74 -25.31
C LYS A 85 8.04 -1.10 -26.32
N ILE A 86 8.60 -1.92 -27.21
CA ILE A 86 9.59 -1.51 -28.23
C ILE A 86 9.08 -0.35 -29.10
N GLU A 87 7.80 -0.34 -29.46
CA GLU A 87 7.20 0.76 -30.25
C GLU A 87 7.27 2.11 -29.52
N ILE A 88 7.03 2.10 -28.21
CA ILE A 88 7.11 3.30 -27.37
C ILE A 88 8.57 3.74 -27.23
N LEU A 89 9.49 2.82 -26.98
CA LEU A 89 10.93 3.14 -26.95
C LEU A 89 11.39 3.78 -28.26
N LYS A 90 10.95 3.24 -29.41
CA LYS A 90 11.31 3.75 -30.73
C LYS A 90 10.77 5.15 -31.03
N LYS A 91 9.57 5.48 -30.51
CA LYS A 91 8.94 6.78 -30.76
C LYS A 91 9.54 7.92 -29.92
N TYR A 92 10.20 7.58 -28.83
CA TYR A 92 10.74 8.56 -27.89
C TYR A 92 12.27 8.55 -27.81
N ILE A 93 13.02 7.85 -28.69
CA ILE A 93 14.47 7.56 -28.65
C ILE A 93 15.42 8.67 -28.12
N SER A 94 15.14 9.96 -28.26
CA SER A 94 15.91 11.06 -27.64
C SER A 94 15.51 11.42 -26.20
N VAL A 95 14.82 10.51 -25.50
CA VAL A 95 14.11 10.78 -24.25
C VAL A 95 14.98 11.46 -23.17
N ASP A 96 14.66 12.72 -22.81
CA ASP A 96 14.93 13.19 -21.44
C ASP A 96 13.91 12.49 -20.53
N ILE A 97 14.38 11.52 -19.73
CA ILE A 97 13.54 10.74 -18.81
C ILE A 97 13.66 11.34 -17.43
N ARG A 98 12.57 11.95 -16.95
CA ARG A 98 12.46 12.34 -15.54
C ARG A 98 11.55 11.37 -14.81
N MET A 99 12.12 10.65 -13.84
CA MET A 99 11.35 9.78 -12.96
C MET A 99 10.60 10.62 -11.93
N ILE A 100 9.29 10.41 -11.84
CA ILE A 100 8.42 11.05 -10.87
C ILE A 100 7.82 9.93 -10.01
N ILE A 101 8.02 10.03 -8.70
CA ILE A 101 7.40 9.14 -7.72
C ILE A 101 6.10 9.82 -7.29
N LYS A 102 4.96 9.18 -7.54
CA LYS A 102 3.67 9.62 -6.99
C LYS A 102 3.46 8.92 -5.65
N SER A 103 3.35 9.73 -4.59
CA SER A 103 3.00 9.32 -3.22
C SER A 103 1.50 9.14 -3.08
#